data_AF-A0A498MHL8-F1
#
_entry.id   AF-A0A498MHL8-F1
#
_cell.length_a   1.000
_cell.length_b   1.000
_cell.length_c   1.000
_cell.angle_alpha   90.00
_cell.angle_beta   90.00
_cell.angle_gamma   90.00
#
_symmetry.space_group_name_H-M   'P 1'
#
loop_
_entity.id
_entity.type
_entity.pdbx_description
1 polymer ?
#
loop_
_entity_poly.entity_id
_entity_poly.type
_entity_poly.pdbx_seq_one_letter_code
_entity_poly.pdbx_strand_id
1 'polypeptide(L)' 'MSVDHDEQKAGFVRGFNHPCGWFCVPAQGSDLSLLTGYIQTDLRGMLPQTAVDTAMAGGMINFYGDLRRALKAQPRCL' A
#
# COMPACT_ATOMS: atom_id res chain seq x y z
N MET A 1 -0.92 -2.00 12.23
CA MET A 1 -0.72 -0.61 12.71
C MET A 1 0.78 -0.35 12.74
N SER A 2 1.22 0.88 12.44
CA SER A 2 2.60 1.30 12.66
C SER A 2 2.96 1.13 14.13
N VAL A 3 4.08 0.48 14.37
CA VAL A 3 4.66 0.32 15.70
C VAL A 3 5.75 1.36 15.90
N ASP A 4 5.90 1.81 17.15
CA ASP A 4 7.01 2.68 17.52
C ASP A 4 8.31 1.87 17.46
N HIS A 5 9.33 2.52 16.91
CA HIS A 5 10.69 2.00 16.84
C HIS A 5 11.62 3.20 16.97
N ASP A 6 12.67 3.07 17.78
CA ASP A 6 13.61 4.13 18.12
C ASP A 6 14.44 4.70 16.95
N GLU A 7 14.28 4.18 15.73
CA GLU A 7 15.02 4.64 14.57
C GLU A 7 14.34 5.87 13.94
N GLN A 8 15.01 7.02 14.06
CA GLN A 8 14.67 8.22 13.30
C GLN A 8 15.71 8.45 12.20
N LYS A 9 15.24 8.56 10.95
CA LYS A 9 16.09 8.80 9.80
C LYS A 9 16.01 10.26 9.37
N ALA A 10 17.15 10.96 9.39
CA ALA A 10 17.25 12.33 8.94
C ALA A 10 16.76 12.48 7.48
N GLY A 11 15.98 13.52 7.20
CA GLY A 11 15.39 13.77 5.88
C GLY A 11 14.08 13.03 5.60
N PHE A 12 13.56 12.24 6.53
CA PHE A 12 12.29 11.53 6.37
C PHE A 12 11.28 11.97 7.43
N VAL A 13 10.02 12.17 7.02
CA VAL A 13 8.90 12.35 7.94
C VAL A 13 8.41 10.96 8.35
N ARG A 14 8.37 10.68 9.65
CA ARG A 14 7.80 9.44 10.19
C ARG A 14 6.27 9.48 10.10
N GLY A 15 5.74 9.01 8.97
CA GLY A 15 4.30 8.75 8.81
C GLY A 15 3.80 7.66 9.75
N PHE A 16 2.48 7.55 9.89
CA PHE A 16 1.82 6.60 10.79
C PHE A 16 0.69 5.88 10.07
N ASN A 17 0.81 4.56 9.95
CA ASN A 17 -0.27 3.71 9.45
C ASN A 17 -1.16 3.29 10.62
N HIS A 18 -2.45 3.59 10.54
CA HIS A 18 -3.48 2.97 11.38
C HIS A 18 -3.61 1.47 11.05
N PRO A 19 -4.49 0.68 11.69
CA PRO A 19 -4.79 -0.67 11.24
C PRO A 19 -5.19 -0.68 9.76
N CYS A 20 -4.35 -1.30 8.95
CA CYS A 20 -4.43 -1.27 7.50
C CYS A 20 -3.71 -2.50 6.95
N GLY A 21 -3.97 -2.88 5.70
CA GLY A 21 -3.34 -4.05 5.10
C GLY A 21 -4.03 -4.54 3.83
N TRP A 22 -3.66 -5.75 3.43
CA TRP A 22 -4.13 -6.40 2.22
C TRP A 22 -4.77 -7.73 2.55
N PHE A 23 -5.90 -8.02 1.91
CA PHE A 23 -6.56 -9.31 1.92
C PHE A 23 -6.43 -9.92 0.53
N CYS A 24 -5.81 -11.09 0.45
CA CYS A 24 -5.75 -11.88 -0.77
C CYS A 24 -6.69 -13.07 -0.59
N VAL A 25 -7.78 -13.10 -1.34
CA VAL A 25 -8.81 -14.14 -1.22
C VAL A 25 -8.97 -14.88 -2.55
N PRO A 26 -9.09 -16.21 -2.56
CA PRO A 26 -9.35 -16.96 -3.79
C PRO A 26 -10.65 -16.49 -4.44
N ALA A 27 -10.64 -16.23 -5.75
CA ALA A 27 -11.85 -15.94 -6.49
C ALA A 27 -12.62 -17.24 -6.77
N GLN A 28 -13.92 -17.24 -6.50
CA GLN A 28 -14.73 -18.44 -6.67
C GLN A 28 -14.76 -18.89 -8.14
N GLY A 29 -14.39 -20.14 -8.41
CA GLY A 29 -14.40 -20.70 -9.76
C GLY A 29 -13.30 -20.17 -10.69
N SER A 30 -12.21 -19.61 -10.14
CA SER A 30 -11.08 -19.07 -10.91
C SER A 30 -9.76 -19.44 -10.25
N ASP A 31 -8.70 -19.59 -11.06
CA ASP A 31 -7.31 -19.70 -10.56
C ASP A 31 -6.72 -18.35 -10.14
N LEU A 32 -7.54 -17.30 -10.11
CA LEU A 32 -7.16 -15.95 -9.71
C LEU A 32 -7.51 -15.69 -8.24
N SER A 33 -6.82 -14.71 -7.65
CA SER A 33 -7.14 -14.17 -6.33
C SER A 33 -7.64 -12.73 -6.45
N LEU A 34 -8.62 -12.37 -5.61
CA LEU A 34 -9.03 -10.99 -5.38
C LEU A 34 -8.12 -10.39 -4.30
N LEU A 35 -7.44 -9.30 -4.64
CA LEU A 35 -6.66 -8.52 -3.70
C LEU A 35 -7.44 -7.26 -3.31
N THR A 36 -7.71 -7.08 -2.03
CA THR A 36 -8.36 -5.88 -1.47
C THR A 36 -7.42 -5.21 -0.49
N GLY A 37 -7.19 -3.90 -0.67
CA GLY A 37 -6.36 -3.10 0.22
C GLY A 37 -7.17 -2.09 1.01
N TYR A 38 -6.92 -2.03 2.31
CA TYR A 38 -7.40 -0.96 3.19
C TYR A 38 -6.18 -0.19 3.67
N ILE A 39 -6.06 1.08 3.27
CA ILE A 39 -4.95 1.93 3.67
C ILE A 39 -5.50 3.15 4.40
N GLN A 40 -5.14 3.26 5.67
CA GLN A 40 -5.45 4.40 6.52
C GLN A 40 -4.12 4.90 7.09
N THR A 41 -3.55 5.93 6.46
CA THR A 41 -2.22 6.43 6.79
C THR A 41 -2.24 7.94 7.00
N ASP A 42 -1.56 8.37 8.04
CA ASP A 42 -1.21 9.76 8.25
C ASP A 42 0.21 9.97 7.70
N LEU A 43 0.31 10.66 6.57
CA LEU A 43 1.62 11.05 6.01
C LEU A 43 2.37 12.02 6.94
N ARG A 44 1.62 12.71 7.82
CA ARG A 44 2.10 13.77 8.72
C ARG A 44 2.83 14.89 7.95
N GLY A 45 3.52 15.75 8.68
CA GLY A 45 4.15 16.95 8.11
C GLY A 45 3.13 18.04 7.75
N MET A 46 3.61 19.06 7.05
CA MET A 46 2.83 20.24 6.64
C MET A 46 2.34 20.07 5.19
N LEU A 47 1.44 19.12 4.97
CA LEU A 47 0.88 18.82 3.64
C LEU A 47 -0.57 19.30 3.53
N PRO A 48 -0.96 19.97 2.43
CA PRO A 48 -2.36 20.21 2.13
C PRO A 48 -3.12 18.89 1.95
N GLN A 49 -4.34 18.80 2.46
CA GLN A 49 -5.14 17.57 2.37
C GLN A 49 -5.33 17.11 0.92
N THR A 50 -5.53 18.03 -0.02
CA THR A 50 -5.68 17.71 -1.44
C THR A 50 -4.46 17.03 -2.04
N ALA A 51 -3.25 17.39 -1.59
CA ALA A 51 -2.01 16.73 -1.99
C ALA A 51 -1.93 15.31 -1.41
N VAL A 52 -2.36 15.12 -0.16
CA VAL A 52 -2.45 13.80 0.49
C VAL A 52 -3.42 12.91 -0.30
N ASP A 53 -4.64 13.38 -0.57
CA ASP A 53 -5.66 12.60 -1.27
C ASP A 53 -5.20 12.17 -2.67
N THR A 54 -4.57 13.10 -3.40
CA THR A 54 -4.03 12.84 -4.75
C THR A 54 -2.90 11.81 -4.69
N ALA A 55 -1.97 11.96 -3.76
CA ALA A 55 -0.84 11.04 -3.59
C ALA A 55 -1.32 9.64 -3.20
N MET A 56 -2.30 9.54 -2.30
CA MET A 56 -2.86 8.26 -1.86
C MET A 56 -3.59 7.54 -3.00
N ALA A 57 -4.45 8.23 -3.74
CA ALA A 57 -5.16 7.66 -4.89
C ALA A 57 -4.18 7.21 -5.99
N GLY A 58 -3.22 8.06 -6.35
CA GLY A 58 -2.19 7.75 -7.34
C GLY A 58 -1.29 6.58 -6.89
N GLY A 59 -0.92 6.55 -5.61
CA GLY A 59 -0.13 5.47 -5.01
C GLY A 59 -0.80 4.10 -5.13
N MET A 60 -2.12 4.03 -4.88
CA MET A 60 -2.88 2.78 -5.03
C MET A 60 -2.95 2.29 -6.47
N ILE A 61 -3.17 3.21 -7.43
CA ILE A 61 -3.19 2.87 -8.87
C ILE A 61 -1.83 2.31 -9.29
N ASN A 62 -0.74 2.99 -8.89
CA ASN A 62 0.62 2.56 -9.20
C ASN A 62 0.93 1.21 -8.56
N PHE A 63 0.54 1.00 -7.30
CA PHE A 63 0.73 -0.27 -6.59
C PHE A 63 0.13 -1.46 -7.35
N TYR A 64 -1.15 -1.39 -7.76
CA TYR A 64 -1.76 -2.49 -8.51
C TYR A 64 -1.12 -2.68 -9.90
N GLY A 65 -0.70 -1.58 -10.54
CA GLY A 65 0.04 -1.64 -11.80
C GLY A 65 1.38 -2.36 -11.65
N ASP A 66 2.16 -2.00 -10.63
CA ASP A 66 3.45 -2.61 -10.29
C ASP A 66 3.30 -4.07 -9.91
N LEU A 67 2.33 -4.40 -9.05
CA LEU A 67 2.05 -5.76 -8.63
C LEU A 67 1.72 -6.65 -9.85
N ARG A 68 0.87 -6.16 -10.76
CA ARG A 68 0.55 -6.90 -12.00
C ARG A 68 1.79 -7.14 -12.86
N ARG A 69 2.71 -6.17 -12.95
CA ARG A 69 3.97 -6.33 -13.67
C ARG A 69 4.88 -7.36 -13.01
N ALA A 70 5.02 -7.28 -11.68
CA ALA A 70 5.84 -8.21 -10.90
C ALA A 70 5.34 -9.66 -11.04
N LEU A 71 4.02 -9.88 -10.92
CA LEU A 71 3.41 -11.21 -11.07
C LEU A 71 3.63 -11.81 -12.48
N LYS A 72 3.60 -10.97 -13.53
CA LYS A 72 3.92 -11.41 -14.89
C LYS A 72 5.40 -11.74 -15.07
N ALA A 73 6.29 -11.07 -14.36
CA ALA A 73 7.73 -11.29 -14.40
C ALA A 73 8.18 -12.53 -13.59
N GLN A 74 7.38 -12.96 -12.60
CA GLN A 74 7.64 -14.16 -11.79
C GLN A 74 6.53 -15.22 -11.94
N PRO A 75 6.51 -16.00 -13.03
CA PRO A 75 5.48 -17.02 -13.26
C PRO A 75 5.62 -18.30 -12.41
N ARG A 76 6.51 -18.38 -11.41
CA ARG A 76 6.85 -19.63 -10.68
C ARG A 76 6.56 -19.64 -9.17
N CYS A 77 5.78 -18.69 -8.64
CA CYS A 77 5.35 -18.72 -7.23
C CYS A 77 3.86 -19.07 -7.06
N LEU A 78 3.25 -19.72 -8.06
CA LEU A 78 1.96 -20.40 -7.96
C LEU A 78 2.12 -21.83 -8.48
#